data_AF-A0A9E3V1X7-F1
#
_entry.id   AF-A0A9E3V1X7-F1
#
_cell.length_a   1.000
_cell.length_b   1.000
_cell.length_c   1.000
_cell.angle_alpha   90.00
_cell.angle_beta   90.00
_cell.angle_gamma   90.00
#
_symmetry.space_group_name_H-M   'P 1'
#
loop_
_entity.id
_entity.type
_entity.pdbx_description
1 polymer ?
#
loop_
_entity_poly.entity_id
_entity_poly.type
_entity_poly.pdbx_seq_one_letter_code
_entity_poly.pdbx_strand_id
1 'polypeptide(L)'
;MVRVMAADDAQPRPRPGLPKTIGILNIVFGALLLLCIPCGAGYLALMANMGRLLDYQNAEIQARIEAKRKARLDELAAREKAAASEEQKAQIRAERSKILSEPGPPQVSTMNLEAMTRALQDRRIIAYYLLDFGSGWLINLVMLVAGIGLVRLKEWGRRLALGVAAVKIARLVVVSIALVGYVVPISIETMRRGIIAMGQQAGAEGGGADPHHEAEKMAAEFVQAMWRMNIAYTVGLLVIGSIYPAVVLAVLTRPAARAACRGSGPPRPRGAEPDQ
;
A
#
# COMPACT_ATOMS: atom_id res chain seq x y z
N MET A 1 -4.17 -50.92 43.87
CA MET A 1 -3.82 -51.58 42.60
C MET A 1 -4.59 -50.85 41.48
N VAL A 2 -4.03 -49.75 40.95
CA VAL A 2 -4.69 -48.94 39.91
C VAL A 2 -4.22 -49.47 38.57
N ARG A 3 -5.11 -50.16 37.85
CA ARG A 3 -4.89 -50.63 36.48
C ARG A 3 -4.88 -49.38 35.60
N VAL A 4 -3.71 -48.82 35.34
CA VAL A 4 -3.52 -47.83 34.27
C VAL A 4 -3.93 -48.56 32.98
N MET A 5 -5.16 -48.32 32.53
CA MET A 5 -5.58 -48.76 31.21
C MET A 5 -4.65 -48.06 30.24
N ALA A 6 -3.70 -48.81 29.70
CA ALA A 6 -2.93 -48.38 28.55
C ALA A 6 -3.96 -47.91 27.54
N ALA A 7 -3.99 -46.60 27.29
CA ALA A 7 -4.73 -46.07 26.17
C ALA A 7 -4.15 -46.81 24.97
N ASP A 8 -4.93 -47.73 24.40
CA ASP A 8 -4.58 -48.40 23.15
C ASP A 8 -4.02 -47.32 22.23
N ASP A 9 -2.74 -47.48 21.86
CA ASP A 9 -2.01 -46.62 20.93
C ASP A 9 -2.61 -46.82 19.54
N ALA A 10 -3.88 -46.45 19.39
CA ALA A 10 -4.63 -46.51 18.15
C ALA A 10 -3.92 -45.56 17.19
N GLN A 11 -3.12 -46.14 16.30
CA GLN A 11 -2.38 -45.38 15.30
C GLN A 11 -3.33 -44.39 14.62
N PRO A 12 -3.03 -43.09 14.61
CA PRO A 12 -3.93 -42.09 14.06
C PRO A 12 -4.27 -42.44 12.61
N ARG A 13 -5.55 -42.70 12.32
CA ARG A 13 -5.99 -42.99 10.95
C ARG A 13 -5.59 -41.82 10.04
N PRO A 14 -4.85 -42.05 8.94
CA PRO A 14 -4.38 -40.97 8.08
C PRO A 14 -5.56 -40.26 7.43
N ARG A 15 -5.55 -38.92 7.45
CA ARG A 15 -6.58 -38.07 6.83
C ARG A 15 -5.98 -37.25 5.69
N PRO A 16 -5.82 -37.82 4.48
CA PRO A 16 -5.16 -37.14 3.36
C PRO A 16 -5.93 -35.92 2.84
N GLY A 17 -7.24 -35.82 3.15
CA GLY A 17 -8.04 -34.65 2.79
C GLY A 17 -7.52 -33.36 3.41
N LEU A 18 -7.09 -33.38 4.69
CA LEU A 18 -6.67 -32.16 5.39
C LEU A 18 -5.42 -31.52 4.74
N PRO A 19 -4.29 -32.23 4.53
CA PRO A 19 -3.14 -31.66 3.84
C PRO A 19 -3.46 -31.22 2.41
N LYS A 20 -4.29 -31.96 1.67
CA LYS A 20 -4.67 -31.60 0.29
C LYS A 20 -5.44 -30.29 0.23
N THR A 21 -6.44 -30.09 1.09
CA THR A 21 -7.22 -28.85 1.14
C THR A 21 -6.32 -27.65 1.47
N ILE A 22 -5.45 -27.78 2.48
CA ILE A 22 -4.48 -26.73 2.81
C ILE A 22 -3.51 -26.49 1.65
N GLY A 23 -3.09 -27.55 0.95
CA GLY A 23 -2.24 -27.45 -0.23
C GLY A 23 -2.87 -26.63 -1.36
N ILE A 24 -4.14 -26.90 -1.68
CA ILE A 24 -4.91 -26.15 -2.68
C ILE A 24 -5.05 -24.68 -2.27
N LEU A 25 -5.38 -24.41 -1.01
CA LEU A 25 -5.50 -23.03 -0.50
C LEU A 25 -4.16 -22.28 -0.58
N ASN A 26 -3.04 -22.92 -0.22
CA ASN A 26 -1.70 -22.36 -0.38
C ASN A 26 -1.39 -22.03 -1.85
N ILE A 27 -1.84 -22.87 -2.80
CA ILE A 27 -1.65 -22.61 -4.23
C ILE A 27 -2.46 -21.39 -4.67
N VAL A 28 -3.75 -21.36 -4.34
CA VAL A 28 -4.67 -20.27 -4.71
C VAL A 28 -4.22 -18.94 -4.10
N PHE A 29 -4.02 -18.90 -2.77
CA PHE A 29 -3.57 -17.67 -2.10
C PHE A 29 -2.14 -17.30 -2.50
N GLY A 30 -1.26 -18.27 -2.74
CA GLY A 30 0.11 -18.01 -3.17
C GLY A 30 0.13 -17.31 -4.53
N ALA A 31 -0.62 -17.84 -5.49
CA ALA A 31 -0.73 -17.24 -6.82
C ALA A 31 -1.39 -15.86 -6.79
N LEU A 32 -2.52 -15.71 -6.07
CA LEU A 32 -3.20 -14.42 -5.96
C LEU A 32 -2.32 -13.36 -5.31
N LEU A 33 -1.66 -13.68 -4.19
CA LEU A 33 -0.80 -12.72 -3.51
C LEU A 33 0.46 -12.39 -4.32
N LEU A 34 1.02 -13.36 -5.06
CA LEU A 34 2.13 -13.09 -6.00
C LEU A 34 1.72 -12.13 -7.12
N LEU A 35 0.48 -12.19 -7.60
CA LEU A 35 -0.05 -11.27 -8.59
C LEU A 35 -0.33 -9.87 -8.00
N CYS A 36 -0.84 -9.80 -6.77
CA CYS A 36 -1.19 -8.53 -6.13
C CYS A 36 0.02 -7.70 -5.69
N ILE A 37 1.14 -8.33 -5.31
CA ILE A 37 2.32 -7.58 -4.82
C ILE A 37 2.90 -6.62 -5.88
N PRO A 38 3.12 -7.03 -7.15
CA PRO A 38 3.51 -6.12 -8.21
C PRO A 38 2.55 -4.95 -8.42
N CYS A 39 1.23 -5.16 -8.22
CA CYS A 39 0.26 -4.07 -8.30
C CYS A 39 0.50 -3.02 -7.20
N GLY A 40 0.78 -3.45 -5.97
CA GLY A 40 1.14 -2.56 -4.86
C GLY A 40 2.45 -1.80 -5.10
N ALA A 41 3.47 -2.49 -5.61
CA ALA A 41 4.74 -1.87 -5.97
C ALA A 41 4.58 -0.85 -7.13
N GLY A 42 3.78 -1.19 -8.15
CA GLY A 42 3.47 -0.30 -9.26
C GLY A 42 2.68 0.94 -8.80
N TYR A 43 1.72 0.77 -7.89
CA TYR A 43 1.00 1.89 -7.29
C TYR A 43 1.94 2.82 -6.51
N LEU A 44 2.85 2.25 -5.72
CA LEU A 44 3.85 3.05 -4.99
C LEU A 44 4.78 3.81 -5.95
N ALA A 45 5.24 3.16 -7.02
CA ALA A 45 6.06 3.78 -8.05
C ALA A 45 5.31 4.91 -8.77
N LEU A 46 4.02 4.72 -9.07
CA LEU A 46 3.16 5.76 -9.64
C LEU A 46 3.04 6.95 -8.68
N MET A 47 2.76 6.70 -7.40
CA MET A 47 2.66 7.75 -6.38
C MET A 47 3.97 8.52 -6.20
N ALA A 48 5.12 7.84 -6.21
CA ALA A 48 6.44 8.47 -6.12
C ALA A 48 6.75 9.38 -7.32
N ASN A 49 6.14 9.13 -8.49
CA ASN A 49 6.32 9.93 -9.71
C ASN A 49 5.15 10.90 -9.97
N MET A 50 4.11 10.89 -9.13
CA MET A 50 2.90 11.68 -9.37
C MET A 50 3.17 13.19 -9.35
N GLY A 51 4.12 13.66 -8.53
CA GLY A 51 4.57 15.06 -8.55
C GLY A 51 5.04 15.51 -9.93
N ARG A 52 5.92 14.74 -10.57
CA ARG A 52 6.42 15.04 -11.93
C ARG A 52 5.32 15.01 -12.98
N LEU A 53 4.38 14.07 -12.86
CA LEU A 53 3.25 13.97 -13.77
C LEU A 53 2.34 15.21 -13.66
N LEU A 54 2.11 15.68 -12.43
CA LEU A 54 1.32 16.87 -12.19
C LEU A 54 2.07 18.13 -12.60
N ASP A 55 3.37 18.23 -12.36
CA ASP A 55 4.20 19.36 -12.85
C ASP A 55 4.08 19.52 -14.36
N TYR A 56 4.13 18.41 -15.10
CA TYR A 56 3.92 18.41 -16.56
C TYR A 56 2.53 18.92 -16.93
N GLN A 57 1.48 18.42 -16.27
CA GLN A 57 0.10 18.89 -16.52
C GLN A 57 -0.08 20.37 -16.16
N ASN A 58 0.52 20.83 -15.07
CA ASN A 58 0.41 22.21 -14.61
C ASN A 58 1.12 23.17 -15.57
N ALA A 59 2.31 22.81 -16.06
CA ALA A 59 3.01 23.61 -17.07
C ALA A 59 2.17 23.76 -18.34
N GLU A 60 1.52 22.69 -18.79
CA GLU A 60 0.63 22.73 -19.95
C GLU A 60 -0.63 23.58 -19.70
N ILE A 61 -1.26 23.44 -18.54
CA ILE A 61 -2.43 24.24 -18.15
C ILE A 61 -2.06 25.73 -18.07
N GLN A 62 -0.94 26.07 -17.43
CA GLN A 62 -0.46 27.45 -17.33
C GLN A 62 -0.19 28.05 -18.72
N ALA A 63 0.53 27.31 -19.58
CA ALA A 63 0.79 27.76 -20.94
C ALA A 63 -0.51 27.99 -21.74
N ARG A 64 -1.53 27.13 -21.58
CA ARG A 64 -2.84 27.32 -22.22
C ARG A 64 -3.57 28.55 -21.69
N ILE A 65 -3.50 28.84 -20.39
CA ILE A 65 -4.14 30.03 -19.82
C ILE A 65 -3.42 31.31 -20.27
N GLU A 66 -2.10 31.32 -20.24
CA GLU A 66 -1.29 32.43 -20.74
C GLU A 66 -1.54 32.68 -22.23
N ALA A 67 -1.59 31.62 -23.04
CA ALA A 67 -1.91 31.73 -24.47
C ALA A 67 -3.31 32.32 -24.70
N LYS A 68 -4.32 31.88 -23.94
CA LYS A 68 -5.68 32.46 -24.00
C LYS A 68 -5.70 33.93 -23.57
N ARG A 69 -5.00 34.28 -22.49
CA ARG A 69 -4.89 35.67 -22.02
C ARG A 69 -4.23 36.55 -23.08
N LYS A 70 -3.13 36.08 -23.66
CA LYS A 70 -2.42 36.78 -24.74
C LYS A 70 -3.30 36.95 -25.97
N ALA A 71 -3.97 35.88 -26.44
CA ALA A 71 -4.87 35.95 -27.58
C ALA A 71 -5.99 36.97 -27.37
N ARG A 72 -6.57 37.04 -26.16
CA ARG A 72 -7.60 38.03 -25.82
C ARG A 72 -7.05 39.46 -25.81
N LEU A 73 -5.83 39.67 -25.32
CA LEU A 73 -5.17 40.97 -25.36
C LEU A 73 -4.86 41.40 -26.80
N ASP A 74 -4.42 40.47 -27.65
CA ASP A 74 -4.14 40.72 -29.07
C ASP A 74 -5.44 41.06 -29.84
N GLU A 75 -6.54 40.36 -29.55
CA GLU A 75 -7.86 40.64 -30.10
C GLU A 75 -8.35 42.04 -29.71
N LEU A 76 -8.24 42.41 -28.43
CA LEU A 76 -8.61 43.75 -27.96
C LEU A 76 -7.74 44.83 -28.60
N ALA A 77 -6.44 44.59 -28.78
CA ALA A 77 -5.56 45.51 -29.47
C ALA A 77 -5.94 45.70 -30.95
N ALA A 78 -6.37 44.64 -31.64
CA ALA A 78 -6.87 44.73 -33.00
C ALA A 78 -8.20 45.50 -33.07
N ARG A 79 -9.13 45.25 -32.14
CA ARG A 79 -10.41 45.98 -32.03
C ARG A 79 -10.20 47.47 -31.74
N GLU A 80 -9.23 47.82 -30.90
CA GLU A 80 -8.89 49.22 -30.60
C GLU A 80 -8.41 49.96 -31.86
N LYS A 81 -7.59 49.30 -32.69
CA LYS A 81 -7.12 49.87 -33.97
C LYS A 81 -8.24 50.04 -35.00
N ALA A 82 -9.21 49.14 -35.00
CA ALA A 82 -10.35 49.15 -35.93
C ALA A 82 -11.50 50.08 -35.50
N ALA A 83 -11.52 50.53 -34.24
CA ALA A 83 -12.58 51.36 -33.70
C ALA A 83 -12.60 52.77 -34.31
N ALA A 84 -13.78 53.20 -34.79
CA ALA A 84 -13.95 54.47 -35.48
C ALA A 84 -14.16 55.67 -34.55
N SER A 85 -14.64 55.44 -33.32
CA SER A 85 -14.88 56.50 -32.34
C SER A 85 -13.91 56.42 -31.16
N GLU A 86 -13.58 57.59 -30.59
CA GLU A 86 -12.74 57.67 -29.38
C GLU A 86 -13.43 57.01 -28.17
N GLU A 87 -14.76 57.02 -28.13
CA GLU A 87 -15.53 56.35 -27.08
C GLU A 87 -15.35 54.82 -27.11
N GLN A 88 -15.38 54.20 -28.31
CA GLN A 88 -15.12 52.77 -28.47
C GLN A 88 -13.68 52.40 -28.06
N LYS A 89 -12.70 53.24 -28.43
CA LYS A 89 -11.31 53.05 -28.01
C LYS A 89 -11.17 53.13 -26.49
N ALA A 90 -11.84 54.08 -25.85
CA ALA A 90 -11.83 54.22 -24.39
C ALA A 90 -12.39 52.97 -23.69
N GLN A 91 -13.51 52.40 -24.18
CA GLN A 91 -14.09 51.17 -23.64
C GLN A 91 -13.15 49.97 -23.78
N ILE A 92 -12.51 49.81 -24.95
CA ILE A 92 -11.58 48.69 -25.21
C ILE A 92 -10.32 48.82 -24.32
N ARG A 93 -9.82 50.05 -24.13
CA ARG A 93 -8.70 50.31 -23.21
C ARG A 93 -9.07 49.97 -21.78
N ALA A 94 -10.28 50.30 -21.34
CA ALA A 94 -10.77 49.93 -20.02
C ALA A 94 -10.86 48.39 -19.85
N GLU A 95 -11.37 47.66 -20.86
CA GLU A 95 -11.41 46.19 -20.82
C GLU A 95 -10.00 45.58 -20.80
N ARG A 96 -9.09 46.07 -21.64
CA ARG A 96 -7.70 45.62 -21.65
C ARG A 96 -7.01 45.90 -20.31
N SER A 97 -7.23 47.08 -19.74
CA SER A 97 -6.69 47.43 -18.42
C SER A 97 -7.25 46.53 -17.33
N LYS A 98 -8.52 46.14 -17.40
CA LYS A 98 -9.15 45.16 -16.49
C LYS A 98 -8.49 43.78 -16.60
N ILE A 99 -8.26 43.27 -17.81
CA ILE A 99 -7.59 41.97 -18.01
C ILE A 99 -6.13 42.03 -17.54
N LEU A 100 -5.45 43.18 -17.64
CA LEU A 100 -4.08 43.34 -17.16
C LEU A 100 -4.00 43.49 -15.63
N SER A 101 -5.04 44.03 -14.99
CA SER A 101 -5.13 44.14 -13.53
C SER A 101 -5.69 42.89 -12.86
N GLU A 102 -6.36 42.01 -13.61
CA GLU A 102 -6.65 40.65 -13.15
C GLU A 102 -5.32 39.97 -12.78
N PRO A 103 -5.20 39.38 -11.57
CA PRO A 103 -4.04 38.61 -11.18
C PRO A 103 -3.70 37.59 -12.27
N GLY A 104 -2.42 37.22 -12.38
CA GLY A 104 -2.05 36.05 -13.17
C GLY A 104 -2.97 34.87 -12.83
N PRO A 105 -3.19 33.93 -13.77
CA PRO A 105 -3.95 32.73 -13.46
C PRO A 105 -3.45 32.19 -12.13
N PRO A 106 -4.36 31.86 -11.19
CA PRO A 106 -3.93 31.31 -9.92
C PRO A 106 -2.99 30.18 -10.26
N GLN A 107 -1.74 30.26 -9.76
CA GLN A 107 -0.89 29.09 -9.80
C GLN A 107 -1.72 28.05 -9.07
N VAL A 108 -2.20 27.04 -9.82
CA VAL A 108 -3.02 25.98 -9.25
C VAL A 108 -2.16 25.44 -8.13
N SER A 109 -2.48 25.85 -6.89
CA SER A 109 -1.59 25.62 -5.78
C SER A 109 -1.57 24.12 -5.66
N THR A 110 -0.46 23.52 -6.06
CA THR A 110 -0.33 22.10 -6.33
C THR A 110 -0.33 21.39 -5.00
N MET A 111 -1.47 21.38 -4.30
CA MET A 111 -1.70 20.90 -2.92
C MET A 111 -0.47 20.25 -2.33
N ASN A 112 0.51 21.05 -1.89
CA ASN A 112 1.91 20.68 -1.65
C ASN A 112 2.27 19.20 -1.99
N LEU A 113 2.07 18.81 -3.26
CA LEU A 113 2.22 17.42 -3.72
C LEU A 113 3.67 17.02 -3.60
N GLU A 114 4.53 18.02 -3.61
CA GLU A 114 5.92 17.94 -3.23
C GLU A 114 6.11 17.41 -1.81
N ALA A 115 5.39 17.91 -0.81
CA ALA A 115 5.48 17.37 0.56
C ALA A 115 5.05 15.90 0.60
N MET A 116 3.98 15.52 -0.11
CA MET A 116 3.51 14.14 -0.17
C MET A 116 4.50 13.22 -0.92
N THR A 117 5.08 13.68 -2.03
CA THR A 117 6.09 12.92 -2.79
C THR A 117 7.43 12.84 -2.05
N ARG A 118 7.84 13.90 -1.33
CA ARG A 118 9.02 13.88 -0.46
C ARG A 118 8.89 12.83 0.64
N ALA A 119 7.69 12.64 1.22
CA ALA A 119 7.45 11.56 2.18
C ALA A 119 7.77 10.20 1.55
N LEU A 120 7.29 9.95 0.34
CA LEU A 120 7.52 8.68 -0.38
C LEU A 120 8.97 8.50 -0.85
N GLN A 121 9.72 9.60 -0.99
CA GLN A 121 11.15 9.59 -1.32
C GLN A 121 12.04 9.37 -0.09
N ASP A 122 11.49 9.36 1.13
CA ASP A 122 12.26 9.06 2.33
C ASP A 122 12.84 7.64 2.24
N ARG A 123 14.17 7.54 2.34
CA ARG A 123 14.90 6.26 2.22
C ARG A 123 14.40 5.21 3.20
N ARG A 124 13.90 5.61 4.38
CA ARG A 124 13.38 4.70 5.41
C ARG A 124 12.05 4.10 4.98
N ILE A 125 11.18 4.92 4.39
CA ILE A 125 9.88 4.49 3.86
C ILE A 125 10.10 3.56 2.65
N ILE A 126 11.02 3.92 1.74
CA ILE A 126 11.40 3.05 0.62
C ILE A 126 11.94 1.71 1.13
N ALA A 127 12.88 1.74 2.09
CA ALA A 127 13.44 0.52 2.66
C ALA A 127 12.35 -0.35 3.30
N TYR A 128 11.43 0.24 4.06
CA TYR A 128 10.28 -0.46 4.64
C TYR A 128 9.45 -1.16 3.56
N TYR A 129 9.02 -0.44 2.51
CA TYR A 129 8.19 -1.02 1.46
C TYR A 129 8.93 -2.07 0.64
N LEU A 130 10.23 -1.88 0.38
CA LEU A 130 11.05 -2.87 -0.30
C LEU A 130 11.15 -4.16 0.53
N LEU A 131 11.33 -4.04 1.84
CA LEU A 131 11.39 -5.17 2.75
C LEU A 131 10.02 -5.85 2.87
N ASP A 132 8.94 -5.08 2.98
CA ASP A 132 7.57 -5.60 3.02
C ASP A 132 7.22 -6.34 1.73
N PHE A 133 7.27 -5.67 0.57
CA PHE A 133 6.94 -6.30 -0.72
C PHE A 133 7.89 -7.43 -1.09
N GLY A 134 9.20 -7.24 -0.90
CA GLY A 134 10.22 -8.25 -1.23
C GLY A 134 10.07 -9.52 -0.40
N SER A 135 9.95 -9.37 0.93
CA SER A 135 9.72 -10.53 1.81
C SER A 135 8.36 -11.17 1.57
N GLY A 136 7.32 -10.38 1.27
CA GLY A 136 6.00 -10.87 0.93
C GLY A 136 6.03 -11.74 -0.32
N TRP A 137 6.72 -11.26 -1.36
CA TRP A 137 6.84 -11.97 -2.63
C TRP A 137 7.56 -13.31 -2.45
N LEU A 138 8.71 -13.29 -1.77
CA LEU A 138 9.49 -14.49 -1.50
C LEU A 138 8.70 -15.52 -0.68
N ILE A 139 8.05 -15.10 0.40
CA ILE A 139 7.27 -16.00 1.25
C ILE A 139 6.07 -16.59 0.50
N ASN A 140 5.41 -15.82 -0.38
CA ASN A 140 4.29 -16.33 -1.19
C ASN A 140 4.75 -17.32 -2.25
N LEU A 141 5.96 -17.14 -2.82
CA LEU A 141 6.57 -18.13 -3.70
C LEU A 141 6.84 -19.45 -2.96
N VAL A 142 7.41 -19.38 -1.76
CA VAL A 142 7.64 -20.57 -0.92
C VAL A 142 6.32 -21.21 -0.51
N MET A 143 5.27 -20.43 -0.24
CA MET A 143 3.92 -20.93 0.05
C MET A 143 3.34 -21.72 -1.11
N LEU A 144 3.53 -21.24 -2.36
CA LEU A 144 3.10 -21.95 -3.58
C LEU A 144 3.78 -23.32 -3.68
N VAL A 145 5.11 -23.36 -3.50
CA VAL A 145 5.90 -24.61 -3.52
C VAL A 145 5.46 -25.57 -2.40
N ALA A 146 5.21 -25.04 -1.20
CA ALA A 146 4.68 -25.83 -0.09
C ALA A 146 3.30 -26.41 -0.40
N GLY A 147 2.43 -25.62 -1.06
CA GLY A 147 1.13 -26.07 -1.52
C GLY A 147 1.20 -27.25 -2.48
N ILE A 148 2.10 -27.21 -3.46
CA ILE A 148 2.36 -28.32 -4.40
C ILE A 148 2.82 -29.57 -3.62
N GLY A 149 3.75 -29.42 -2.68
CA GLY A 149 4.22 -30.52 -1.84
C GLY A 149 3.10 -31.17 -1.01
N LEU A 150 2.20 -30.35 -0.46
CA LEU A 150 1.04 -30.79 0.32
C LEU A 150 0.01 -31.55 -0.51
N VAL A 151 -0.31 -31.08 -1.72
CA VAL A 151 -1.23 -31.78 -2.64
C VAL A 151 -0.68 -33.17 -3.00
N ARG A 152 0.65 -33.28 -3.13
CA ARG A 152 1.37 -34.56 -3.37
C ARG A 152 1.64 -35.35 -2.08
N LEU A 153 1.07 -34.94 -0.95
CA LEU A 153 1.22 -35.55 0.37
C LEU A 153 2.68 -35.77 0.79
N LYS A 154 3.61 -34.91 0.37
CA LYS A 154 5.02 -35.03 0.73
C LYS A 154 5.27 -34.39 2.10
N GLU A 155 5.99 -35.10 2.97
CA GLU A 155 6.39 -34.59 4.31
C GLU A 155 7.21 -33.29 4.23
N TRP A 156 8.03 -33.11 3.20
CA TRP A 156 8.75 -31.84 2.99
C TRP A 156 7.78 -30.67 2.74
N GLY A 157 6.68 -30.90 2.01
CA GLY A 157 5.66 -29.89 1.75
C GLY A 157 4.95 -29.45 3.03
N ARG A 158 4.68 -30.41 3.92
CA ARG A 158 4.12 -30.13 5.26
C ARG A 158 5.06 -29.29 6.12
N ARG A 159 6.34 -29.68 6.20
CA ARG A 159 7.34 -28.92 6.97
C ARG A 159 7.52 -27.50 6.42
N LEU A 160 7.59 -27.36 5.10
CA LEU A 160 7.69 -26.06 4.44
C LEU A 160 6.46 -25.19 4.71
N ALA A 161 5.25 -25.74 4.63
CA ALA A 161 4.01 -25.01 4.91
C ALA A 161 3.94 -24.51 6.36
N LEU A 162 4.36 -25.33 7.33
CA LEU A 162 4.45 -24.91 8.73
C LEU A 162 5.47 -23.79 8.93
N GLY A 163 6.64 -23.89 8.29
CA GLY A 163 7.65 -22.84 8.31
C GLY A 163 7.14 -21.53 7.71
N VAL A 164 6.51 -21.59 6.53
CA VAL A 164 5.89 -20.43 5.88
C VAL A 164 4.83 -19.79 6.79
N ALA A 165 3.97 -20.58 7.41
CA ALA A 165 2.94 -20.05 8.30
C ALA A 165 3.53 -19.32 9.52
N ALA A 166 4.54 -19.91 10.17
CA ALA A 166 5.24 -19.28 11.28
C ALA A 166 5.95 -17.98 10.85
N VAL A 167 6.70 -18.02 9.74
CA VAL A 167 7.41 -16.85 9.20
C VAL A 167 6.44 -15.75 8.78
N LYS A 168 5.26 -16.08 8.22
CA LYS A 168 4.23 -15.09 7.89
C LYS A 168 3.72 -14.36 9.13
N ILE A 169 3.44 -15.07 10.22
CA ILE A 169 2.98 -14.45 11.47
C ILE A 169 4.08 -13.54 12.03
N ALA A 170 5.32 -14.04 12.11
CA ALA A 170 6.46 -13.26 12.58
C ALA A 170 6.69 -12.00 11.74
N ARG A 171 6.68 -12.13 10.41
CA ARG A 171 6.77 -11.00 9.48
C ARG A 171 5.65 -10.01 9.70
N LEU A 172 4.40 -10.46 9.83
CA LEU A 172 3.25 -9.58 9.99
C LEU A 172 3.39 -8.72 11.26
N VAL A 173 3.87 -9.31 12.36
CA VAL A 173 4.19 -8.58 13.60
C VAL A 173 5.32 -7.56 13.38
N VAL A 174 6.45 -8.00 12.80
CA VAL A 174 7.62 -7.13 12.58
C VAL A 174 7.27 -5.94 11.67
N VAL A 175 6.60 -6.20 10.55
CA VAL A 175 6.17 -5.15 9.60
C VAL A 175 5.15 -4.22 10.26
N SER A 176 4.21 -4.74 11.05
CA SER A 176 3.22 -3.90 11.77
C SER A 176 3.87 -2.97 12.79
N ILE A 177 4.86 -3.48 13.55
CA ILE A 177 5.65 -2.67 14.49
C ILE A 177 6.44 -1.62 13.72
N ALA A 178 7.06 -1.99 12.59
CA ALA A 178 7.84 -1.05 11.79
C ALA A 178 6.95 0.05 11.16
N LEU A 179 5.75 -0.31 10.71
CA LEU A 179 4.77 0.61 10.16
C LEU A 179 4.38 1.68 11.19
N VAL A 180 3.90 1.25 12.36
CA VAL A 180 3.41 2.16 13.41
C VAL A 180 4.56 2.90 14.08
N GLY A 181 5.71 2.24 14.30
CA GLY A 181 6.84 2.83 15.00
C GLY A 181 7.68 3.79 14.17
N TYR A 182 7.73 3.63 12.83
CA TYR A 182 8.61 4.41 11.98
C TYR A 182 7.88 5.10 10.83
N VAL A 183 7.12 4.37 10.01
CA VAL A 183 6.54 4.92 8.77
C VAL A 183 5.41 5.91 9.07
N VAL A 184 4.52 5.57 10.01
CA VAL A 184 3.37 6.42 10.36
C VAL A 184 3.83 7.76 10.96
N PRO A 185 4.76 7.82 11.94
CA PRO A 185 5.28 9.09 12.45
C PRO A 185 5.91 9.97 11.37
N ILE A 186 6.73 9.38 10.46
CA ILE A 186 7.36 10.14 9.36
C ILE A 186 6.28 10.72 8.43
N SER A 187 5.29 9.90 8.07
CA SER A 187 4.18 10.32 7.21
C SER A 187 3.37 11.46 7.84
N ILE A 188 3.06 11.33 9.12
CA ILE A 188 2.30 12.31 9.90
C ILE A 188 3.03 13.65 10.00
N GLU A 189 4.32 13.62 10.34
CA GLU A 189 5.12 14.85 10.47
C GLU A 189 5.25 15.55 9.12
N THR A 190 5.42 14.78 8.04
CA THR A 190 5.49 15.34 6.68
C THR A 190 4.16 15.99 6.29
N MET A 191 3.05 15.35 6.60
CA MET A 191 1.72 15.88 6.29
C MET A 191 1.37 17.09 7.16
N ARG A 192 1.75 17.08 8.45
CA ARG A 192 1.61 18.24 9.35
C ARG A 192 2.29 19.47 8.78
N ARG A 193 3.55 19.35 8.33
CA ARG A 193 4.29 20.44 7.68
C ARG A 193 3.60 20.92 6.40
N GLY A 194 3.07 19.99 5.61
CA GLY A 194 2.30 20.30 4.41
C GLY A 194 1.05 21.14 4.71
N ILE A 195 0.28 20.78 5.73
CA ILE A 195 -0.93 21.50 6.14
C ILE A 195 -0.58 22.90 6.65
N ILE A 196 0.44 23.04 7.50
CA ILE A 196 0.87 24.36 8.02
C ILE A 196 1.32 25.27 6.87
N ALA A 197 2.13 24.75 5.94
CA ALA A 197 2.58 25.51 4.78
C ALA A 197 1.40 25.94 3.89
N MET A 198 0.40 25.08 3.71
CA MET A 198 -0.81 25.40 2.95
C MET A 198 -1.66 26.47 3.65
N GLY A 199 -1.81 26.39 4.97
CA GLY A 199 -2.53 27.39 5.74
C GLY A 199 -1.87 28.77 5.69
N GLN A 200 -0.54 28.82 5.73
CA GLN A 200 0.22 30.07 5.56
C GLN A 200 0.01 30.71 4.19
N GLN A 201 -0.05 29.89 3.12
CA GLN A 201 -0.34 30.38 1.77
C GLN A 201 -1.77 30.90 1.64
N ALA A 202 -2.76 30.16 2.14
CA ALA A 202 -4.16 30.57 2.11
C ALA A 202 -4.40 31.85 2.94
N GLY A 203 -3.72 31.98 4.08
CA GLY A 203 -3.78 33.17 4.94
C GLY A 203 -3.28 34.44 4.28
N ALA A 204 -2.26 34.33 3.42
CA ALA A 204 -1.73 35.48 2.67
C ALA A 204 -2.73 36.07 1.68
N GLU A 205 -3.68 35.26 1.20
CA GLU A 205 -4.71 35.69 0.24
C GLU A 205 -6.02 36.14 0.93
N GLY A 206 -6.32 35.62 2.13
CA GLY A 206 -7.65 35.68 2.73
C GLY A 206 -7.93 36.81 3.73
N GLY A 207 -6.92 37.56 4.20
CA GLY A 207 -7.11 38.68 5.14
C GLY A 207 -7.86 38.37 6.47
N GLY A 208 -8.07 37.08 6.78
CA GLY A 208 -8.85 36.61 7.92
C GLY A 208 -8.06 36.49 9.22
N ALA A 209 -8.72 35.98 10.28
CA ALA A 209 -8.13 35.67 11.59
C ALA A 209 -6.85 34.83 11.47
N ASP A 210 -5.96 34.93 12.47
CA ASP A 210 -4.59 34.37 12.48
C ASP A 210 -4.50 33.00 11.77
N PRO A 211 -4.11 32.97 10.48
CA PRO A 211 -4.18 31.77 9.65
C PRO A 211 -3.20 30.70 10.13
N HIS A 212 -2.20 31.09 10.92
CA HIS A 212 -1.27 30.15 11.52
C HIS A 212 -1.96 29.29 12.57
N HIS A 213 -2.75 29.90 13.46
CA HIS A 213 -3.41 29.19 14.56
C HIS A 213 -4.43 28.16 14.04
N GLU A 214 -5.24 28.56 13.06
CA GLU A 214 -6.22 27.66 12.43
C GLU A 214 -5.55 26.50 11.68
N ALA A 215 -4.45 26.76 10.97
CA ALA A 215 -3.69 25.72 10.27
C ALA A 215 -3.04 24.73 11.24
N GLU A 216 -2.49 25.20 12.36
CA GLU A 216 -1.91 24.34 13.40
C GLU A 216 -2.97 23.46 14.07
N LYS A 217 -4.13 24.03 14.39
CA LYS A 217 -5.25 23.29 14.97
C LYS A 217 -5.75 22.21 14.02
N MET A 218 -5.99 22.57 12.75
CA MET A 218 -6.38 21.63 11.71
C MET A 218 -5.35 20.51 11.56
N ALA A 219 -4.07 20.85 11.51
CA ALA A 219 -2.99 19.88 11.42
C ALA A 219 -3.00 18.93 12.63
N ALA A 220 -3.18 19.43 13.86
CA ALA A 220 -3.21 18.61 15.06
C ALA A 220 -4.38 17.62 15.07
N GLU A 221 -5.60 18.07 14.75
CA GLU A 221 -6.79 17.22 14.67
C GLU A 221 -6.62 16.14 13.60
N PHE A 222 -6.12 16.53 12.43
CA PHE A 222 -5.87 15.63 11.32
C PHE A 222 -4.81 14.58 11.65
N VAL A 223 -3.68 14.98 12.26
CA VAL A 223 -2.62 14.09 12.73
C VAL A 223 -3.17 13.06 13.72
N GLN A 224 -4.00 13.49 14.67
CA GLN A 224 -4.59 12.60 15.66
C GLN A 224 -5.55 11.59 15.01
N ALA A 225 -6.38 12.04 14.06
CA ALA A 225 -7.28 11.16 13.31
C ALA A 225 -6.49 10.13 12.48
N MET A 226 -5.46 10.56 11.77
CA MET A 226 -4.57 9.67 11.00
C MET A 226 -3.90 8.63 11.89
N TRP A 227 -3.39 9.02 13.05
CA TRP A 227 -2.74 8.08 13.98
C TRP A 227 -3.71 6.98 14.43
N ARG A 228 -4.92 7.35 14.87
CA ARG A 228 -5.95 6.41 15.29
C ARG A 228 -6.35 5.47 14.16
N MET A 229 -6.56 6.02 12.95
CA MET A 229 -6.90 5.24 11.77
C MET A 229 -5.80 4.23 11.41
N ASN A 230 -4.54 4.66 11.42
CA ASN A 230 -3.40 3.79 11.09
C ASN A 230 -3.22 2.68 12.13
N ILE A 231 -3.42 2.94 13.43
CA ILE A 231 -3.38 1.91 14.47
C ILE A 231 -4.51 0.91 14.25
N ALA A 232 -5.75 1.38 14.08
CA ALA A 232 -6.90 0.52 13.86
C ALA A 232 -6.71 -0.37 12.61
N TYR A 233 -6.23 0.23 11.52
CA TYR A 233 -5.89 -0.48 10.29
C TYR A 233 -4.81 -1.54 10.52
N THR A 234 -3.72 -1.19 11.20
CA THR A 234 -2.60 -2.10 11.47
C THR A 234 -3.05 -3.30 12.33
N VAL A 235 -3.82 -3.05 13.39
CA VAL A 235 -4.37 -4.12 14.25
C VAL A 235 -5.33 -5.00 13.46
N GLY A 236 -6.21 -4.40 12.66
CA GLY A 236 -7.13 -5.13 11.79
C GLY A 236 -6.41 -6.05 10.80
N LEU A 237 -5.38 -5.54 10.13
CA LEU A 237 -4.53 -6.33 9.23
C LEU A 237 -3.78 -7.45 9.96
N LEU A 238 -3.25 -7.17 11.16
CA LEU A 238 -2.54 -8.17 11.96
C LEU A 238 -3.48 -9.33 12.32
N VAL A 239 -4.68 -9.01 12.82
CA VAL A 239 -5.69 -10.02 13.20
C VAL A 239 -6.11 -10.82 11.97
N ILE A 240 -6.63 -10.15 10.93
CA ILE A 240 -7.16 -10.82 9.73
C ILE A 240 -6.07 -11.61 9.01
N GLY A 241 -4.89 -11.01 8.83
CA GLY A 241 -3.76 -11.63 8.14
C GLY A 241 -3.16 -12.83 8.88
N SER A 242 -3.38 -12.94 10.19
CA SER A 242 -2.91 -14.07 11.00
C SER A 242 -3.83 -15.29 10.98
N ILE A 243 -5.11 -15.12 10.61
CA ILE A 243 -6.12 -16.20 10.67
C ILE A 243 -5.68 -17.40 9.83
N TYR A 244 -5.34 -17.18 8.56
CA TYR A 244 -4.98 -18.28 7.66
C TYR A 244 -3.70 -19.02 8.11
N PRO A 245 -2.55 -18.34 8.36
CA PRO A 245 -1.37 -18.99 8.91
C PRO A 245 -1.62 -19.75 10.21
N ALA A 246 -2.44 -19.21 11.12
CA ALA A 246 -2.80 -19.89 12.36
C ALA A 246 -3.58 -21.19 12.11
N VAL A 247 -4.53 -21.18 11.17
CA VAL A 247 -5.27 -22.38 10.74
C VAL A 247 -4.31 -23.41 10.12
N VAL A 248 -3.37 -22.98 9.28
CA VAL A 248 -2.36 -23.88 8.69
C VAL A 248 -1.53 -24.56 9.79
N LEU A 249 -1.04 -23.80 10.78
CA LEU A 249 -0.32 -24.34 11.93
C LEU A 249 -1.19 -25.33 12.72
N ALA A 250 -2.42 -24.94 13.07
CA ALA A 250 -3.33 -25.78 13.85
C ALA A 250 -3.76 -27.07 13.15
N VAL A 251 -3.91 -27.06 11.82
CA VAL A 251 -4.35 -28.23 11.04
C VAL A 251 -3.18 -29.17 10.73
N LEU A 252 -2.05 -28.63 10.26
CA LEU A 252 -0.91 -29.45 9.80
C LEU A 252 -0.02 -29.99 10.93
N THR A 253 -0.19 -29.50 12.17
CA THR A 253 0.44 -30.08 13.37
C THR A 253 -0.28 -31.32 13.89
N ARG A 254 -1.53 -31.57 13.47
CA ARG A 254 -2.31 -32.72 13.95
C ARG A 254 -1.68 -34.06 13.55
N PRO A 255 -1.69 -35.09 14.43
CA PRO A 255 -1.11 -36.40 14.14
C PRO A 255 -1.64 -37.04 12.85
N ALA A 256 -2.93 -36.91 12.56
CA ALA A 256 -3.55 -37.47 11.35
C ALA A 256 -3.03 -36.84 10.04
N ALA A 257 -2.72 -35.53 10.05
CA ALA A 257 -2.13 -34.85 8.90
C ALA A 257 -0.66 -35.28 8.70
N ARG A 258 0.09 -35.43 9.80
CA ARG A 258 1.47 -35.93 9.77
C ARG A 258 1.53 -37.39 9.27
N ALA A 259 0.61 -38.24 9.72
CA ALA A 259 0.52 -39.63 9.27
C ALA A 259 0.24 -39.69 7.76
N ALA A 260 -0.67 -38.86 7.25
CA ALA A 260 -0.97 -38.78 5.82
C ALA A 260 0.24 -38.38 4.95
N CYS A 261 1.09 -37.47 5.43
CA CYS A 261 2.27 -37.03 4.68
C CYS A 261 3.49 -37.97 4.77
N ARG A 262 3.51 -38.89 5.75
CA ARG A 262 4.59 -39.90 5.91
C ARG A 262 4.37 -41.13 5.04
N GLY A 263 3.12 -41.49 4.74
CA GLY A 263 2.76 -42.68 3.97
C GLY A 263 3.13 -42.64 2.48
N SER A 264 3.65 -41.52 1.97
CA SER A 264 4.01 -41.33 0.55
C SER A 264 5.47 -41.65 0.21
N GLY A 265 6.14 -42.44 1.05
CA GLY A 265 7.45 -43.02 0.75
C GLY A 265 7.36 -43.97 -0.45
N PRO A 266 8.50 -44.28 -1.11
CA PRO A 266 8.52 -45.26 -2.18
C PRO A 266 7.90 -46.58 -1.66
N PRO A 267 7.04 -47.25 -2.46
CA PRO A 267 6.48 -48.53 -2.06
C PRO A 267 7.63 -49.46 -1.69
N ARG A 268 7.56 -50.10 -0.51
CA ARG A 268 8.52 -51.13 -0.14
C ARG A 268 8.58 -52.15 -1.28
N PRO A 269 9.77 -52.53 -1.78
CA PRO A 269 9.88 -53.53 -2.82
C PRO A 269 9.15 -54.80 -2.34
N ARG A 270 8.14 -55.24 -3.09
CA ARG A 270 7.46 -56.52 -2.84
C ARG A 270 8.48 -57.62 -3.12
N GLY A 271 9.14 -58.13 -2.08
CA GLY A 271 10.17 -59.16 -2.24
C GLY A 271 11.37 -59.03 -1.32
N ALA A 272 11.46 -57.99 -0.48
CA ALA A 272 12.32 -58.11 0.69
C ALA A 272 11.63 -59.07 1.67
N GLU A 273 11.93 -60.37 1.53
CA GLU A 273 11.63 -61.35 2.57
C GLU A 273 12.19 -60.82 3.90
N PRO A 274 11.43 -60.94 5.00
CA PRO A 274 12.02 -60.69 6.31
C PRO A 274 13.13 -61.74 6.49
N ASP A 275 14.39 -61.30 6.44
CA ASP A 275 15.53 -62.12 6.85
C ASP A 275 15.18 -62.71 8.23
N GLN A 276 15.05 -64.04 8.27
CA GLN A 276 14.75 -64.83 9.46
C GLN A 276 16.00 -64.97 10.34
#